data_AF-A0AA95M4F9-F1
#
_entry.id   AF-A0AA95M4F9-F1
#
_cell.length_a   1.000
_cell.length_b   1.000
_cell.length_c   1.000
_cell.angle_alpha   90.00
_cell.angle_beta   90.00
_cell.angle_gamma   90.00
#
_symmetry.space_group_name_H-M   'P 1'
#
loop_
_entity.id
_entity.type
_entity.pdbx_description
1 polymer ?
#
loop_
_entity_poly.entity_id
_entity_poly.type
_entity_poly.pdbx_seq_one_letter_code
_entity_poly.pdbx_strand_id
1 'polypeptide(L)'
;MAEYDRAQFSKEEVLPHLVKSLQSDHRGVRYWTAQIASSFPDKQLIEPLYSMVNEKDADIRWAAYIALEAIRDKSVLLILKNALRNEKEPDNYEKLEDIIENYE
;
A
#
# COMPACT_ATOMS: atom_id res chain seq x y z
N MET A 1 -21.04 -2.50 -20.39
CA MET A 1 -19.85 -2.80 -19.56
C MET A 1 -19.46 -1.49 -18.92
N ALA A 2 -19.57 -1.38 -17.60
CA ALA A 2 -19.69 -0.10 -16.92
C ALA A 2 -18.38 0.69 -16.91
N GLU A 3 -18.45 1.93 -17.41
CA GLU A 3 -17.47 2.99 -17.20
C GLU A 3 -17.48 3.39 -15.72
N TYR A 4 -16.61 2.82 -14.89
CA TYR A 4 -16.49 3.23 -13.48
C TYR A 4 -15.12 3.82 -13.11
N ASP A 5 -14.19 3.94 -14.05
CA ASP A 5 -12.81 4.27 -13.70
C ASP A 5 -12.29 5.54 -14.38
N ARG A 6 -12.93 6.66 -14.06
CA ARG A 6 -12.21 7.93 -13.97
C ARG A 6 -12.35 8.37 -12.53
N ALA A 7 -11.28 8.25 -11.75
CA ALA A 7 -11.17 8.99 -10.50
C ALA A 7 -11.65 10.42 -10.76
N GLN A 8 -12.70 10.84 -10.05
CA GLN A 8 -13.34 12.15 -10.25
C GLN A 8 -12.38 13.30 -9.89
N PHE A 9 -11.28 12.97 -9.22
CA PHE A 9 -10.22 13.86 -8.75
C PHE A 9 -8.88 13.44 -9.36
N SER A 10 -8.03 14.41 -9.65
CA SER A 10 -6.68 14.14 -10.16
C SER A 10 -5.77 13.59 -9.05
N LYS A 11 -4.66 12.95 -9.43
CA LYS A 11 -3.65 12.49 -8.46
C LYS A 11 -3.12 13.65 -7.62
N GLU A 12 -2.86 14.78 -8.25
CA GLU A 12 -2.33 15.99 -7.59
C GLU A 12 -3.28 16.53 -6.52
N GLU A 13 -4.60 16.42 -6.74
CA GLU A 13 -5.61 16.81 -5.75
C GLU A 13 -5.67 15.82 -4.58
N VAL A 14 -5.52 14.53 -4.84
CA VAL A 14 -5.74 13.46 -3.85
C VAL A 14 -4.50 13.17 -3.01
N LEU A 15 -3.30 13.24 -3.60
CA LEU A 15 -2.05 12.80 -2.98
C LEU A 15 -1.77 13.47 -1.63
N PRO A 16 -1.91 14.81 -1.45
CA PRO A 16 -1.67 15.44 -0.15
C PRO A 16 -2.59 14.90 0.95
N HIS A 17 -3.83 14.56 0.60
CA HIS A 17 -4.81 14.01 1.54
C HIS A 17 -4.50 12.55 1.90
N LEU A 18 -4.04 11.74 0.93
CA LEU A 18 -3.58 10.38 1.20
C LEU A 18 -2.36 10.38 2.12
N VAL A 19 -1.32 11.15 1.77
CA VAL A 19 -0.10 11.26 2.58
C VAL A 19 -0.42 11.60 4.04
N LYS A 20 -1.30 12.59 4.25
CA LYS A 20 -1.74 12.97 5.59
C LYS A 20 -2.53 11.87 6.31
N SER A 21 -3.45 11.20 5.60
CA SER A 21 -4.38 10.25 6.22
C SER A 21 -3.74 8.90 6.53
N LEU A 22 -2.68 8.51 5.79
CA LEU A 22 -1.85 7.35 6.10
C LEU A 22 -1.14 7.48 7.46
N GLN A 23 -0.96 8.71 7.97
CA GLN A 23 -0.35 9.00 9.26
C GLN A 23 -1.37 9.28 10.37
N SER A 24 -2.65 8.98 10.14
CA SER A 24 -3.71 9.19 11.14
C SER A 24 -3.52 8.31 12.38
N ASP A 25 -3.82 8.83 13.56
CA ASP A 25 -3.83 8.02 14.80
C ASP A 25 -4.93 6.95 14.78
N HIS A 26 -5.98 7.16 13.98
CA HIS A 26 -7.09 6.24 13.86
C HIS A 26 -6.78 5.08 12.90
N ARG A 27 -6.71 3.86 13.44
CA ARG A 27 -6.52 2.60 12.69
C ARG A 27 -7.36 2.53 11.42
N GLY A 28 -8.66 2.80 11.53
CA GLY A 28 -9.59 2.70 10.40
C GLY A 28 -9.26 3.68 9.28
N VAL A 29 -8.84 4.90 9.61
CA VAL A 29 -8.42 5.89 8.63
C VAL A 29 -7.18 5.41 7.88
N ARG A 30 -6.16 4.92 8.60
CA ARG A 30 -4.95 4.38 7.94
C ARG A 30 -5.26 3.20 7.02
N TYR A 31 -6.02 2.22 7.52
CA TYR A 31 -6.42 1.03 6.74
C TYR A 31 -7.12 1.42 5.43
N TRP A 32 -8.19 2.21 5.51
CA TRP A 32 -8.94 2.60 4.32
C TRP A 32 -8.12 3.52 3.40
N THR A 33 -7.26 4.38 3.96
CA THR A 33 -6.39 5.24 3.13
C THR A 33 -5.38 4.41 2.34
N ALA A 34 -4.79 3.38 2.93
CA ALA A 34 -3.89 2.48 2.20
C ALA A 34 -4.61 1.73 1.09
N GLN A 35 -5.84 1.24 1.33
CA GLN A 35 -6.67 0.62 0.29
C GLN A 35 -6.96 1.60 -0.87
N ILE A 36 -7.31 2.85 -0.56
CA ILE A 36 -7.56 3.88 -1.58
C ILE A 36 -6.28 4.23 -2.34
N ALA A 37 -5.13 4.25 -1.67
CA ALA A 37 -3.84 4.56 -2.29
C ALA A 37 -3.49 3.63 -3.46
N SER A 38 -3.97 2.38 -3.46
CA SER A 38 -3.81 1.45 -4.59
C SER A 38 -4.47 1.95 -5.89
N SER A 39 -5.52 2.77 -5.79
CA SER A 39 -6.17 3.41 -6.95
C SER A 39 -5.46 4.69 -7.41
N PHE A 40 -4.51 5.20 -6.61
CA PHE A 40 -3.73 6.40 -6.92
C PHE A 40 -2.22 6.11 -6.82
N PRO A 41 -1.69 5.13 -7.58
CA PRO A 41 -0.28 4.75 -7.47
C PRO A 41 0.63 5.93 -7.86
N ASP A 42 1.44 6.36 -6.90
CA ASP A 42 2.40 7.45 -7.04
C ASP A 42 3.62 7.22 -6.13
N LYS A 43 4.81 7.56 -6.62
CA LYS A 43 6.05 7.33 -5.87
C LYS A 43 6.13 8.14 -4.57
N GLN A 44 5.41 9.25 -4.45
CA GLN A 44 5.33 10.03 -3.22
C GLN A 44 4.66 9.27 -2.07
N LEU A 45 3.89 8.21 -2.38
CA LEU A 45 3.25 7.37 -1.37
C LEU A 45 4.17 6.27 -0.83
N ILE A 46 5.35 6.03 -1.44
CA ILE A 46 6.27 4.96 -1.01
C ILE A 46 6.68 5.15 0.46
N GLU A 47 7.15 6.33 0.84
CA GLU A 47 7.60 6.60 2.21
C GLU A 47 6.46 6.49 3.24
N PRO A 48 5.27 7.14 3.05
CA PRO A 48 4.13 6.93 3.93
C PRO A 48 3.70 5.47 4.05
N LEU A 49 3.63 4.71 2.95
CA LEU A 49 3.23 3.31 2.96
C LEU A 49 4.31 2.41 3.58
N TYR A 50 5.59 2.73 3.41
CA TYR A 50 6.70 2.03 4.06
C TYR A 50 6.58 2.07 5.60
N SER A 51 6.09 3.18 6.16
CA SER A 51 5.85 3.25 7.61
C SER A 51 4.80 2.22 8.09
N MET A 52 3.84 1.87 7.23
CA MET A 52 2.75 0.95 7.53
C MET A 52 3.15 -0.53 7.41
N VAL A 53 4.19 -0.83 6.63
CA VAL A 53 4.76 -2.19 6.48
C VAL A 53 5.21 -2.78 7.82
N ASN A 54 5.57 -1.96 8.80
CA ASN A 54 6.04 -2.40 10.11
C ASN A 54 4.97 -2.26 11.22
N GLU A 55 3.72 -1.97 10.86
CA GLU A 55 2.66 -1.87 11.86
C GLU A 55 2.37 -3.23 12.52
N LYS A 56 1.96 -3.18 13.79
CA LYS A 56 1.58 -4.38 14.54
C LYS A 56 0.37 -5.10 13.91
N ASP A 57 -0.50 -4.33 13.28
CA ASP A 57 -1.74 -4.81 12.71
C ASP A 57 -1.54 -5.44 11.32
N ALA A 58 -1.91 -6.71 11.19
CA ALA A 58 -1.70 -7.48 9.96
C ALA A 58 -2.54 -6.94 8.79
N ASP A 59 -3.77 -6.48 9.03
CA ASP A 59 -4.62 -5.94 7.96
C ASP A 59 -4.03 -4.65 7.39
N ILE A 60 -3.40 -3.84 8.24
CA ILE A 60 -2.73 -2.61 7.83
C ILE A 60 -1.48 -2.92 7.02
N ARG A 61 -0.65 -3.88 7.47
CA ARG A 61 0.52 -4.32 6.70
C ARG A 61 0.10 -4.81 5.31
N TRP A 62 -0.95 -5.64 5.24
CA TRP A 62 -1.48 -6.14 3.98
C TRP A 62 -1.96 -5.03 3.05
N ALA A 63 -2.73 -4.07 3.57
CA ALA A 63 -3.17 -2.91 2.79
C ALA A 63 -1.97 -2.10 2.25
N ALA A 64 -0.90 -1.97 3.04
CA ALA A 64 0.33 -1.31 2.59
C ALA A 64 1.04 -2.10 1.48
N TYR A 65 1.11 -3.43 1.57
CA TYR A 65 1.73 -4.26 0.52
C TYR A 65 1.01 -4.10 -0.83
N ILE A 66 -0.32 -4.16 -0.83
CA ILE A 66 -1.12 -3.98 -2.06
C ILE A 66 -0.95 -2.57 -2.64
N ALA A 67 -0.96 -1.54 -1.80
CA ALA A 67 -0.73 -0.16 -2.25
C ALA A 67 0.68 0.05 -2.81
N LEU A 68 1.70 -0.51 -2.16
CA LEU A 68 3.08 -0.46 -2.62
C LEU A 68 3.22 -1.20 -3.95
N GLU A 69 2.68 -2.42 -4.07
CA GLU A 69 2.71 -3.21 -5.29
C GLU A 69 2.13 -2.43 -6.49
N ALA A 70 1.01 -1.74 -6.29
CA ALA A 70 0.37 -0.95 -7.34
C ALA A 70 1.27 0.18 -7.90
N ILE A 71 2.27 0.64 -7.15
CA ILE A 71 3.21 1.68 -7.58
C ILE A 71 4.20 1.15 -8.65
N ARG A 72 4.48 -0.17 -8.67
CA ARG A 72 5.38 -0.82 -9.64
C ARG A 72 6.75 -0.14 -9.77
N ASP A 73 7.31 0.33 -8.66
CA ASP A 73 8.67 0.87 -8.60
C ASP A 73 9.69 -0.20 -8.18
N LYS A 74 10.93 -0.13 -8.68
CA LYS A 74 12.00 -1.08 -8.33
C LYS A 74 12.37 -1.02 -6.85
N SER A 75 12.27 0.16 -6.23
CA SER A 75 12.53 0.34 -4.80
C SER A 75 11.49 -0.38 -3.93
N VAL A 76 10.25 -0.49 -4.40
CA VAL A 76 9.18 -1.22 -3.72
C VAL A 76 9.49 -2.71 -3.63
N LEU A 77 10.03 -3.33 -4.68
CA LEU A 77 10.39 -4.76 -4.62
C LEU A 77 11.37 -5.06 -3.48
N LEU A 78 12.32 -4.16 -3.22
CA LEU A 78 13.24 -4.29 -2.10
C LEU A 78 12.52 -4.14 -0.75
N ILE A 79 11.58 -3.21 -0.64
CA ILE A 79 10.73 -3.03 0.55
C ILE A 79 9.94 -4.31 0.84
N LEU A 80 9.23 -4.86 -0.15
CA LEU A 80 8.40 -6.05 0.01
C LEU A 80 9.25 -7.29 0.38
N LYS A 81 10.41 -7.49 -0.26
CA LYS A 81 11.35 -8.57 0.11
C LYS A 81 11.85 -8.47 1.55
N ASN A 82 12.08 -7.25 2.04
CA ASN A 82 12.47 -7.04 3.43
C ASN A 82 11.30 -7.24 4.40
N ALA A 83 10.08 -6.86 3.99
CA ALA A 83 8.86 -7.08 4.76
C ALA A 83 8.58 -8.58 4.94
N LEU A 84 8.70 -9.39 3.87
CA LEU A 84 8.46 -10.83 3.90
C LEU A 84 9.29 -11.55 4.97
N ARG A 85 10.56 -11.15 5.16
CA ARG A 85 11.46 -11.72 6.18
C ARG A 85 10.98 -11.51 7.62
N ASN A 86 10.11 -10.53 7.85
CA ASN A 86 9.62 -10.14 9.16
C ASN A 86 8.11 -10.35 9.33
N GLU A 87 7.42 -10.80 8.28
CA GLU A 87 5.99 -11.09 8.32
C GLU A 87 5.73 -12.34 9.15
N LYS A 88 4.80 -12.23 10.10
CA LYS A 88 4.48 -13.29 11.08
C LYS A 88 3.07 -13.82 10.91
N GLU A 89 2.22 -13.08 10.21
CA GLU A 89 0.87 -13.53 9.90
C GLU A 89 0.94 -14.46 8.67
N PRO A 90 0.61 -15.76 8.79
CA PRO A 90 0.76 -16.71 7.70
C PRO A 90 0.02 -16.31 6.42
N ASP A 91 -1.20 -15.81 6.57
CA ASP A 91 -2.02 -15.35 5.43
C ASP A 91 -1.37 -14.19 4.68
N ASN A 92 -0.72 -13.27 5.38
CA ASN A 92 0.01 -12.17 4.75
C ASN A 92 1.32 -12.64 4.14
N TYR A 93 2.02 -13.58 4.79
CA TYR A 93 3.26 -14.14 4.28
C TYR A 93 3.05 -14.78 2.90
N GLU A 94 2.08 -15.69 2.79
CA GLU A 94 1.78 -16.40 1.54
C GLU A 94 1.43 -15.42 0.40
N LYS A 95 0.54 -14.46 0.67
CA LYS A 95 0.14 -13.49 -0.33
C LYS A 95 1.27 -12.52 -0.71
N LEU A 96 2.10 -12.13 0.25
CA LEU A 96 3.26 -11.27 -0.02
C LEU A 96 4.34 -12.00 -0.82
N GLU A 97 4.53 -13.30 -0.58
CA GLU A 97 5.40 -14.16 -1.37
C GLU A 97 4.94 -14.20 -2.83
N ASP A 98 3.64 -14.44 -3.07
CA ASP A 98 3.03 -14.42 -4.41
C ASP A 98 3.22 -13.06 -5.13
N ILE A 99 3.02 -11.94 -4.41
CA ILE A 99 3.29 -10.60 -4.96
C ILE A 99 4.75 -10.48 -5.43
N ILE A 100 5.71 -10.95 -4.63
CA ILE A 100 7.14 -10.83 -4.91
C ILE A 100 7.55 -11.72 -6.08
N GLU A 101 6.99 -12.92 -6.19
CA GLU A 101 7.24 -13.85 -7.29
C GLU A 101 6.73 -13.32 -8.63
N ASN A 102 5.57 -12.65 -8.62
CA ASN A 102 4.94 -12.08 -9.81
C ASN A 102 5.27 -10.58 -10.04
N TYR A 103 6.29 -10.05 -9.34
CA TYR A 103 6.63 -8.63 -9.43
C TYR A 103 7.46 -8.33 -10.70
N GLU A 104 6.80 -7.83 -11.74
CA GLU A 104 7.42 -7.40 -13.01
C GLU A 104 7.94 -5.94 -12.99
#